data_AF-A0A7X8EA61-F1
#
_entry.id   AF-A0A7X8EA61-F1
#
_cell.length_a   1.000
_cell.length_b   1.000
_cell.length_c   1.000
_cell.angle_alpha   90.00
_cell.angle_beta   90.00
_cell.angle_gamma   90.00
#
_symmetry.space_group_name_H-M   'P 1'
#
loop_
_entity.id
_entity.type
_entity.pdbx_description
1 polymer ?
#
loop_
_entity_poly.entity_id
_entity_poly.type
_entity_poly.pdbx_seq_one_letter_code
_entity_poly.pdbx_strand_id
1 'polypeptide(L)' 'MPSTFGGLYISLRAMQAQQRALETSSHNIANATTPGFSRQRAVMATTIP' A
#
# COMPACT_ATOMS: atom_id res chain seq x y z
N MET A 1 -24.44 5.01 -13.26
CA MET A 1 -24.46 3.58 -13.60
C MET A 1 -23.22 2.95 -12.98
N PRO A 2 -23.31 1.84 -12.22
CA PRO A 2 -22.12 1.11 -11.80
C PRO A 2 -21.38 0.66 -13.06
N SER A 3 -20.09 0.94 -13.17
CA SER A 3 -19.28 0.45 -14.29
C SER A 3 -19.26 -1.08 -14.27
N THR A 4 -19.48 -1.73 -15.41
CA THR A 4 -19.39 -3.20 -15.59
C THR A 4 -18.07 -3.78 -15.06
N PHE A 5 -17.00 -2.99 -15.08
CA PHE A 5 -15.67 -3.38 -14.62
C PHE A 5 -15.27 -2.72 -13.29
N GLY A 6 -16.16 -1.98 -12.64
CA GLY A 6 -15.86 -1.24 -11.41
C GLY A 6 -15.28 -2.11 -10.30
N GLY A 7 -15.81 -3.32 -10.11
CA GLY A 7 -15.28 -4.28 -9.15
C GLY A 7 -13.85 -4.73 -9.45
N LEU A 8 -13.51 -4.99 -10.73
CA LEU A 8 -12.15 -5.35 -11.12
C LEU A 8 -11.16 -4.22 -10.87
N TYR A 9 -11.55 -2.96 -11.13
CA TYR A 9 -10.71 -1.81 -10.83
C TYR A 9 -10.49 -1.61 -9.34
N ILE A 10 -11.50 -1.88 -8.50
CA ILE A 10 -11.35 -1.86 -7.04
C ILE A 10 -10.34 -2.93 -6.60
N SER A 11 -10.48 -4.15 -7.09
CA SER A 11 -9.55 -5.25 -6.78
C SER A 11 -8.12 -4.94 -7.21
N LEU A 12 -7.93 -4.42 -8.43
CA LEU A 12 -6.61 -3.99 -8.93
C LEU A 12 -5.99 -2.94 -8.02
N ARG A 13 -6.73 -1.89 -7.67
CA ARG A 13 -6.25 -0.82 -6.78
C ARG A 13 -5.92 -1.34 -5.40
N ALA A 14 -6.74 -2.26 -4.86
CA ALA A 14 -6.47 -2.90 -3.57
C ALA A 14 -5.15 -3.69 -3.61
N MET A 15 -4.94 -4.50 -4.66
CA MET A 15 -3.68 -5.25 -4.82
C MET A 15 -2.47 -4.33 -4.93
N GLN A 16 -2.55 -3.25 -5.71
CA GLN A 16 -1.48 -2.27 -5.84
C GLN A 16 -1.19 -1.55 -4.51
N ALA A 17 -2.23 -1.20 -3.75
CA ALA A 17 -2.07 -0.59 -2.43
C ALA A 17 -1.39 -1.54 -1.44
N GLN A 18 -1.76 -2.83 -1.46
CA GLN A 18 -1.13 -3.85 -0.63
C GLN A 18 0.33 -4.10 -1.04
N GLN A 19 0.64 -4.12 -2.34
CA GLN A 19 2.02 -4.24 -2.83
C GLN A 19 2.91 -3.13 -2.26
N ARG A 20 2.46 -1.88 -2.30
CA ARG A 20 3.18 -0.75 -1.70
C ARG A 20 3.35 -0.88 -0.19
N ALA A 21 2.34 -1.39 0.52
CA ALA A 21 2.45 -1.65 1.95
C ALA A 21 3.53 -2.70 2.26
N LEU A 22 3.62 -3.76 1.45
CA LEU A 22 4.69 -4.76 1.56
C LEU A 22 6.07 -4.17 1.27
N GLU A 23 6.20 -3.29 0.27
CA GLU A 23 7.46 -2.60 -0.03
C GLU A 23 7.91 -1.73 1.16
N THR A 24 7.02 -0.96 1.79
CA THR A 24 7.37 -0.18 3.00
C THR A 24 7.80 -1.09 4.16
N SER A 25 7.16 -2.25 4.30
CA SER A 25 7.51 -3.23 5.33
C SER A 25 8.88 -3.86 5.05
N SER A 26 9.14 -4.24 3.79
CA SER A 26 10.44 -4.75 3.34
C SER A 26 11.56 -3.74 3.57
N HIS A 27 11.34 -2.47 3.22
CA HIS A 27 12.28 -1.39 3.47
C HIS A 27 12.56 -1.21 4.97
N ASN A 28 11.54 -1.27 5.83
CA ASN A 28 11.73 -1.19 7.27
C ASN A 28 12.54 -2.38 7.82
N ILE A 29 12.27 -3.60 7.35
CA ILE A 29 12.99 -4.81 7.77
C ILE A 29 14.46 -4.72 7.35
N ALA A 30 14.73 -4.29 6.12
CA ALA A 30 16.09 -4.16 5.60
C ALA A 30 16.94 -3.16 6.40
N ASN A 31 16.32 -2.14 7.01
CA ASN A 31 16.99 -1.11 7.81
C ASN A 31 16.83 -1.29 9.33
N ALA A 32 16.28 -2.43 9.79
CA ALA A 32 15.91 -2.61 11.20
C ALA A 32 17.10 -2.53 12.17
N THR A 33 18.31 -2.83 11.71
CA THR A 33 19.55 -2.79 12.50
C THR A 33 20.34 -1.50 12.34
N THR A 34 19.91 -0.58 11.47
CA THR A 34 20.60 0.70 11.24
C THR A 34 20.37 1.64 12.44
N PRO A 35 21.44 2.05 13.17
CA PRO A 35 21.28 2.95 14.31
C PRO A 35 20.64 4.28 13.90
N GLY A 36 19.64 4.74 14.66
CA GLY A 36 18.93 5.99 14.38
C GLY A 36 17.89 5.90 13.25
N PHE A 37 17.64 4.72 12.66
CA PHE A 37 16.61 4.56 11.65
C PHE A 37 15.19 4.73 12.23
N SER A 38 14.36 5.53 11.55
CA SER A 38 12.93 5.68 11.85
C SER A 38 12.08 5.00 10.78
N ARG A 39 11.29 4.00 11.20
CA ARG A 39 10.41 3.23 10.32
C ARG A 39 9.30 4.08 9.69
N GLN A 40 8.88 3.70 8.49
CA GLN A 40 7.73 4.29 7.79
C GLN A 40 6.48 3.41 7.96
N ARG A 41 5.28 3.97 7.80
CA ARG A 41 4.03 3.20 7.85
C ARG A 41 3.12 3.60 6.69
N ALA A 42 2.67 2.59 5.93
CA ALA A 42 1.64 2.78 4.93
C ALA A 42 0.30 3.13 5.59
N VAL A 43 -0.40 4.13 5.05
CA VAL A 43 -1.73 4.55 5.49
C VAL A 43 -2.69 4.35 4.33
N MET A 44 -3.72 3.54 4.55
CA MET A 44 -4.76 3.26 3.55
C MET A 44 -5.86 4.30 3.64
N ALA A 45 -6.30 4.79 2.48
CA ALA A 45 -7.42 5.72 2.38
C ALA A 45 -8.26 5.40 1.13
N THR A 46 -9.53 5.75 1.19
CA THR A 46 -10.43 5.64 0.02
C THR A 46 -10.06 6.69 -1.01
N THR A 47 -10.24 6.37 -2.29
CA THR A 47 -10.07 7.36 -3.35
C THR A 47 -11.19 8.41 -3.27
N ILE A 48 -10.84 9.66 -3.57
CA ILE A 48 -11.80 10.75 -3.68
C ILE A 48 -12.76 10.44 -4.84
N PRO A 49 -14.08 10.68 -4.69
CA PRO A 49 -15.08 10.46 -5.73
C PRO A 49 -14.86 11.31 -6.99
#